data_AF-A0A497SKN2-F1
#
_entry.id   AF-A0A497SKN2-F1
#
_cell.length_a   1.000
_cell.length_b   1.000
_cell.length_c   1.000
_cell.angle_alpha   90.00
_cell.angle_beta   90.00
_cell.angle_gamma   90.00
#
_symmetry.space_group_name_H-M   'P 1'
#
loop_
_entity.id
_entity.type
_entity.pdbx_description
1 polymer ?
#
loop_
_entity_poly.entity_id
_entity_poly.type
_entity_poly.pdbx_seq_one_letter_code
_entity_poly.pdbx_strand_id
1 'polypeptide(L)'
;MGAISFLKKTGRVLAAPFRLIMCVASFLRAILVIALFAFIVSVALFFFSDGFRAKVTQWFGTDTHAEMPAIPETPEPIPLVEIPDISGMERELEKDVRVQTRMLAIERKELADESRIISMAKKVLGSHSPGDVITIGGREYSYEQVSNDLKIRERRCNGLRESIKERERRLSLLKGGDDQ
;
A
#
# COMPACT_ATOMS: atom_id res chain seq x y z
N MET A 1 72.36 18.11 9.76
CA MET A 1 71.23 17.14 9.89
C MET A 1 70.10 17.71 10.74
N GLY A 2 69.39 18.76 10.31
CA GLY A 2 68.46 19.49 11.21
C GLY A 2 67.14 20.00 10.64
N ALA A 3 66.87 19.87 9.32
CA ALA A 3 65.67 20.47 8.71
C ALA A 3 64.50 19.48 8.50
N ILE A 4 64.77 18.17 8.51
CA ILE A 4 63.77 17.14 8.13
C ILE A 4 62.87 16.75 9.32
N SER A 5 63.28 17.03 10.56
CA SER A 5 62.51 16.69 11.77
C SER A 5 61.38 17.68 12.08
N PHE A 6 61.41 18.90 11.55
CA PHE A 6 60.39 19.93 11.84
C PHE A 6 59.12 19.78 10.99
N LEU A 7 59.24 19.33 9.73
CA LEU A 7 58.12 19.12 8.81
C LEU A 7 57.22 17.92 9.21
N LYS A 8 57.74 16.96 9.97
CA LYS A 8 56.94 15.80 10.42
C LYS A 8 56.01 16.14 11.59
N LYS A 9 56.27 17.23 12.30
CA LYS A 9 55.50 17.66 13.49
C LYS A 9 54.35 18.61 13.13
N THR A 10 54.47 19.39 12.07
CA THR A 10 53.43 20.32 11.59
C THR A 10 52.32 19.64 10.77
N GLY A 11 52.60 18.54 10.08
CA GLY A 11 51.60 17.78 9.31
C GLY A 11 50.53 17.05 10.16
N ARG A 12 50.77 16.84 11.47
CA ARG A 12 49.78 16.21 12.36
C ARG A 12 48.77 17.20 12.96
N VAL A 13 49.11 18.47 13.05
CA VAL A 13 48.25 19.49 13.70
C VAL A 13 47.11 19.93 12.77
N LEU A 14 47.33 19.87 11.44
CA LEU A 14 46.31 20.21 10.44
C LEU A 14 45.36 19.05 10.10
N ALA A 15 45.66 17.80 10.47
CA ALA A 15 44.80 16.65 10.15
C ALA A 15 43.59 16.48 11.09
N ALA A 16 43.63 17.07 12.29
CA ALA A 16 42.56 17.00 13.29
C ALA A 16 41.27 17.75 12.89
N PRO A 17 41.31 19.01 12.40
CA PRO A 17 40.08 19.74 12.07
C PRO A 17 39.33 19.14 10.86
N PHE A 18 40.04 18.62 9.85
CA PHE A 18 39.39 18.02 8.68
C PHE A 18 38.62 16.74 9.01
N ARG A 19 39.11 15.93 9.95
CA ARG A 19 38.37 14.74 10.42
C ARG A 19 37.10 15.13 11.17
N LEU A 20 37.13 16.21 11.95
CA LEU A 20 35.95 16.71 12.64
C LEU A 20 34.90 17.23 11.64
N ILE A 21 35.33 18.01 10.64
CA ILE A 21 34.44 18.55 9.59
C ILE A 21 33.81 17.43 8.76
N MET A 22 34.56 16.38 8.40
CA MET A 22 33.99 15.22 7.69
C MET A 22 33.00 14.43 8.55
N CYS A 23 33.27 14.26 9.85
CA CYS A 23 32.33 13.62 10.78
C CYS A 23 31.04 14.43 10.91
N VAL A 24 31.11 15.75 11.05
CA VAL A 24 29.95 16.63 11.15
C VAL A 24 29.12 16.59 9.86
N ALA A 25 29.75 16.59 8.69
CA ALA A 25 29.05 16.47 7.40
C ALA A 25 28.33 15.12 7.23
N SER A 26 28.93 14.03 7.71
CA SER A 26 28.30 12.70 7.72
C SER A 26 27.10 12.66 8.67
N PHE A 27 27.24 13.27 9.85
CA PHE A 27 26.17 13.37 10.83
C PHE A 27 24.99 14.20 10.32
N LEU A 28 25.27 15.32 9.63
CA LEU A 28 24.25 16.15 9.01
C LEU A 28 23.46 15.40 7.93
N ARG A 29 24.14 14.58 7.12
CA ARG A 29 23.48 13.73 6.11
C ARG A 29 22.59 12.68 6.76
N ALA A 30 23.05 12.05 7.84
CA ALA A 30 22.25 11.07 8.58
C ALA A 30 20.98 11.72 9.16
N ILE A 31 21.09 12.90 9.76
CA ILE A 31 19.94 13.66 10.28
C ILE A 31 18.96 14.00 9.15
N LEU A 32 19.47 14.43 7.98
CA LEU A 32 18.62 14.79 6.84
C LEU A 32 17.85 13.58 6.29
N VAL A 33 18.49 12.41 6.24
CA VAL A 33 17.84 11.15 5.84
C VAL A 33 16.76 10.73 6.84
N ILE A 34 17.04 10.85 8.14
CA ILE A 34 16.07 10.53 9.19
C ILE A 34 14.86 11.47 9.12
N ALA A 35 15.10 12.78 8.94
CA ALA A 35 14.03 13.78 8.81
C ALA A 35 13.17 13.52 7.57
N LEU A 36 13.78 13.15 6.44
CA LEU A 36 13.08 12.87 5.20
C LEU A 36 12.27 11.56 5.30
N PHE A 37 12.81 10.55 5.97
CA PHE A 37 12.08 9.32 6.29
C PHE A 37 10.87 9.60 7.20
N ALA A 38 11.06 10.39 8.27
CA ALA A 38 9.98 10.79 9.15
C ALA A 38 8.88 11.56 8.40
N PHE A 39 9.26 12.47 7.51
CA PHE A 39 8.32 13.21 6.66
C PHE A 39 7.51 12.28 5.74
N ILE A 40 8.16 11.32 5.08
CA ILE A 40 7.47 10.33 4.23
C ILE A 40 6.48 9.50 5.05
N VAL A 41 6.87 9.05 6.25
CA VAL A 41 5.99 8.29 7.15
C VAL A 41 4.81 9.14 7.62
N SER A 42 5.02 10.41 7.98
CA SER A 42 3.93 11.32 8.34
C SER A 42 2.95 11.55 7.19
N VAL A 43 3.45 11.75 5.97
CA VAL A 43 2.60 11.89 4.77
C VAL A 43 1.82 10.60 4.51
N ALA A 44 2.47 9.44 4.59
CA ALA A 44 1.81 8.15 4.41
C ALA A 44 0.70 7.91 5.46
N LEU A 45 0.95 8.25 6.73
CA LEU A 45 -0.04 8.15 7.81
C LEU A 45 -1.21 9.12 7.62
N PHE A 46 -0.95 10.34 7.14
CA PHE A 46 -1.99 11.32 6.82
C PHE A 46 -2.91 10.83 5.70
N PHE A 47 -2.36 10.30 4.61
CA PHE A 47 -3.16 9.68 3.55
C PHE A 47 -3.91 8.43 4.02
N PHE A 48 -3.36 7.67 4.96
CA PHE A 48 -4.02 6.52 5.55
C PHE A 48 -5.18 6.93 6.48
N SER A 49 -5.07 8.05 7.21
CA SER A 49 -6.15 8.52 8.10
C SER A 49 -7.32 9.10 7.33
N ASP A 50 -7.07 9.87 6.27
CA ASP A 50 -8.14 10.52 5.50
C ASP A 50 -8.89 9.52 4.59
N GLY A 51 -8.18 8.53 4.03
CA GLY A 51 -8.80 7.45 3.26
C GLY A 51 -9.68 6.51 4.09
N PHE A 52 -9.39 6.37 5.39
CA PHE A 52 -10.18 5.52 6.30
C PHE A 52 -11.40 6.27 6.86
N ARG A 53 -11.28 7.56 7.16
CA ARG A 53 -12.38 8.36 7.73
C ARG A 53 -13.56 8.56 6.77
N ALA A 54 -13.30 8.68 5.47
CA ALA A 54 -14.36 8.83 4.46
C ALA A 54 -15.16 7.54 4.20
N LYS A 55 -14.59 6.36 4.50
CA LYS A 55 -15.21 5.07 4.20
C LYS A 55 -16.07 4.51 5.34
N VAL A 56 -15.87 5.00 6.57
CA VAL A 56 -16.64 4.57 7.76
C VAL A 56 -17.96 5.34 7.91
N THR A 57 -18.05 6.59 7.47
CA THR A 57 -19.28 7.39 7.56
C THR A 57 -20.36 6.99 6.55
N GLN A 58 -20.02 6.30 5.45
CA GLN A 58 -21.00 5.80 4.48
C GLN A 58 -21.70 4.53 4.96
N TRP A 59 -21.15 3.81 5.95
CA TRP A 59 -21.74 2.57 6.48
C TRP A 59 -22.67 2.78 7.68
N PHE A 60 -22.64 3.95 8.31
CA PHE A 60 -23.48 4.29 9.46
C PHE A 60 -24.42 5.47 9.16
N GLY A 61 -24.98 5.48 7.95
CA GLY A 61 -26.16 6.26 7.62
C GLY A 61 -27.37 5.70 8.38
N THR A 62 -27.91 6.54 9.23
CA THR A 62 -29.02 6.33 10.17
C THR A 62 -30.35 6.11 9.46
N ASP A 63 -30.90 4.89 9.50
CA ASP A 63 -32.31 4.64 9.20
C ASP A 63 -33.15 4.90 10.45
N THR A 64 -33.55 6.16 10.59
CA THR A 64 -34.59 6.58 11.53
C THR A 64 -35.98 6.41 10.91
N HIS A 65 -36.85 5.76 11.67
CA HIS A 65 -38.33 5.75 11.59
C HIS A 65 -38.99 4.90 10.51
N ALA A 66 -39.23 3.63 10.88
CA ALA A 66 -40.46 2.95 10.52
C ALA A 66 -41.66 3.66 11.18
N GLU A 67 -42.50 4.27 10.36
CA GLU A 67 -43.87 4.61 10.75
C GLU A 67 -44.76 4.45 9.50
N MET A 68 -45.62 3.44 9.53
CA MET A 68 -46.70 3.26 8.57
C MET A 68 -47.98 3.72 9.29
N PRO A 69 -48.75 4.66 8.73
CA PRO A 69 -50.17 4.36 8.66
C PRO A 69 -50.93 4.91 7.43
N ALA A 70 -51.96 4.12 7.09
CA ALA A 70 -53.25 4.46 6.49
C ALA A 70 -53.31 4.98 5.04
N ILE A 71 -53.92 4.14 4.20
CA ILE A 71 -54.45 4.41 2.87
C ILE A 71 -55.74 5.23 2.99
N PRO A 72 -55.91 6.31 2.22
CA PRO A 72 -57.23 6.73 1.77
C PRO A 72 -57.38 6.57 0.25
N GLU A 73 -58.53 6.03 -0.12
CA GLU A 73 -59.01 5.80 -1.47
C GLU A 73 -59.24 7.12 -2.23
N THR A 74 -58.63 7.28 -3.39
CA THR A 74 -59.17 8.02 -4.56
C THR A 74 -58.21 7.83 -5.74
N PRO A 75 -58.69 7.53 -6.97
CA PRO A 75 -57.80 7.34 -8.11
C PRO A 75 -57.39 8.72 -8.64
N GLU A 76 -56.22 9.19 -8.20
CA GLU A 76 -55.55 10.32 -8.84
C GLU A 76 -55.10 9.94 -10.26
N PRO A 77 -55.15 10.88 -11.23
CA PRO A 77 -54.73 10.62 -12.60
C PRO A 77 -53.26 10.17 -12.60
N ILE A 78 -53.01 9.01 -13.22
CA ILE A 78 -51.70 8.37 -13.31
C ILE A 78 -50.66 9.41 -13.75
N PRO A 79 -49.68 9.79 -12.90
CA PRO A 79 -48.60 10.65 -13.34
C PRO A 79 -47.84 9.92 -14.45
N LEU A 80 -47.56 10.63 -15.54
CA LEU A 80 -46.64 10.14 -16.58
C LEU A 80 -45.37 9.68 -15.86
N VAL A 81 -45.10 8.37 -15.91
CA VAL A 81 -43.86 7.80 -15.40
C VAL A 81 -42.74 8.49 -16.17
N GLU A 82 -42.03 9.40 -15.50
CA GLU A 82 -40.77 9.94 -16.03
C GLU A 82 -39.87 8.75 -16.28
N ILE A 83 -39.60 8.47 -17.56
CA ILE A 83 -38.60 7.48 -17.94
C ILE A 83 -37.30 7.97 -17.31
N PRO A 84 -36.67 7.22 -16.39
CA PRO A 84 -35.44 7.67 -15.75
C PRO A 84 -34.40 7.94 -16.84
N ASP A 85 -33.71 9.08 -16.73
CA ASP A 85 -32.67 9.50 -17.67
C ASP A 85 -31.55 8.45 -17.72
N ILE A 86 -31.65 7.58 -18.72
CA ILE A 86 -30.75 6.43 -18.94
C ILE A 86 -29.29 6.89 -19.17
N SER A 87 -29.11 8.15 -19.61
CA SER A 87 -27.79 8.73 -19.86
C SER A 87 -26.95 8.93 -18.60
N GLY A 88 -27.60 9.02 -17.43
CA GLY A 88 -26.92 9.07 -16.13
C GLY A 88 -26.40 7.70 -15.69
N MET A 89 -27.20 6.65 -15.92
CA MET A 89 -26.87 5.27 -15.53
C MET A 89 -25.71 4.69 -16.36
N GLU A 90 -25.66 4.97 -17.66
CA GLU A 90 -24.54 4.55 -18.52
C GLU A 90 -23.20 5.19 -18.11
N ARG A 91 -23.23 6.47 -17.70
CA ARG A 91 -22.03 7.19 -17.22
C ARG A 91 -21.53 6.67 -15.88
N GLU A 92 -22.43 6.31 -14.97
CA GLU A 92 -22.13 5.68 -13.69
C GLU A 92 -21.52 4.28 -13.90
N LEU A 93 -22.12 3.46 -14.77
CA LEU A 93 -21.62 2.13 -15.11
C LEU A 93 -20.21 2.17 -15.72
N GLU A 94 -19.97 3.09 -16.66
CA GLU A 94 -18.64 3.26 -17.28
C GLU A 94 -17.58 3.69 -16.25
N LYS A 95 -17.96 4.52 -15.28
CA LYS A 95 -17.10 4.91 -14.16
C LYS A 95 -16.76 3.71 -13.28
N ASP A 96 -17.74 2.87 -12.95
CA ASP A 96 -17.54 1.67 -12.14
C ASP A 96 -16.64 0.64 -12.84
N VAL A 97 -16.84 0.40 -14.13
CA VAL A 97 -15.97 -0.46 -14.94
C VAL A 97 -14.52 0.05 -14.92
N ARG A 98 -14.32 1.37 -15.07
CA ARG A 98 -12.98 1.98 -14.98
C ARG A 98 -12.34 1.80 -13.61
N VAL A 99 -13.10 1.99 -12.53
CA VAL A 99 -12.59 1.81 -11.15
C VAL A 99 -12.22 0.35 -10.92
N GLN A 100 -13.10 -0.59 -11.25
CA GLN A 100 -12.84 -2.02 -11.09
C GLN A 100 -11.62 -2.46 -11.92
N THR A 101 -11.48 -1.96 -13.15
CA THR A 101 -10.31 -2.27 -14.00
C THR A 101 -9.00 -1.76 -13.39
N ARG A 102 -8.99 -0.54 -12.82
CA ARG A 102 -7.81 0.01 -12.15
C ARG A 102 -7.45 -0.78 -10.89
N MET A 103 -8.46 -1.09 -10.07
CA MET A 103 -8.24 -1.85 -8.84
C MET A 103 -7.71 -3.26 -9.13
N LEU A 104 -8.19 -3.90 -10.21
CA LEU A 104 -7.67 -5.17 -10.69
C LEU A 104 -6.20 -5.08 -11.12
N ALA A 105 -5.81 -4.01 -11.82
CA ALA A 105 -4.41 -3.78 -12.18
C ALA A 105 -3.50 -3.63 -10.95
N ILE A 106 -3.98 -2.95 -9.91
CA ILE A 106 -3.27 -2.79 -8.63
C ILE A 106 -3.08 -4.16 -7.95
N GLU A 107 -4.16 -4.94 -7.82
CA GLU A 107 -4.09 -6.26 -7.19
C GLU A 107 -3.19 -7.24 -7.95
N ARG A 108 -3.22 -7.21 -9.29
CA ARG A 108 -2.31 -8.02 -10.11
C ARG A 108 -0.85 -7.64 -9.89
N LYS A 109 -0.56 -6.34 -9.76
CA LYS A 109 0.79 -5.86 -9.44
C LYS A 109 1.21 -6.33 -8.05
N GLU A 110 0.33 -6.18 -7.06
CA GLU A 110 0.60 -6.64 -5.69
C GLU A 110 0.85 -8.15 -5.63
N LEU A 111 0.07 -8.95 -6.37
CA LEU A 111 0.27 -10.39 -6.47
C LEU A 111 1.64 -10.74 -7.08
N ALA A 112 2.07 -10.01 -8.09
CA ALA A 112 3.39 -10.21 -8.72
C ALA A 112 4.53 -9.88 -7.75
N ASP A 113 4.41 -8.76 -7.01
CA ASP A 113 5.39 -8.33 -6.02
C ASP A 113 5.49 -9.34 -4.87
N GLU A 114 4.36 -9.79 -4.30
CA GLU A 114 4.35 -10.80 -3.24
C GLU A 114 4.91 -12.15 -3.73
N SER A 115 4.58 -12.56 -4.96
CA SER A 115 5.12 -13.80 -5.55
C SER A 115 6.64 -13.75 -5.69
N ARG A 116 7.20 -12.58 -6.05
CA ARG A 116 8.65 -12.38 -6.12
C ARG A 116 9.30 -12.47 -4.74
N ILE A 117 8.70 -11.86 -3.72
CA ILE A 117 9.19 -11.92 -2.33
C ILE A 117 9.17 -13.36 -1.82
N ILE A 118 8.08 -14.09 -2.05
CA ILE A 118 7.95 -15.51 -1.68
C ILE A 118 9.07 -16.34 -2.33
N SER A 119 9.35 -16.14 -3.61
CA SER A 119 10.43 -16.84 -4.31
C SER A 119 11.80 -16.57 -3.68
N MET A 120 12.09 -15.31 -3.36
CA MET A 120 13.33 -14.93 -2.68
C MET A 120 13.42 -15.55 -1.28
N ALA A 121 12.35 -15.47 -0.49
CA ALA A 121 12.28 -16.05 0.85
C ALA A 121 12.48 -17.57 0.84
N LYS A 122 11.87 -18.29 -0.12
CA LYS A 122 12.09 -19.73 -0.31
C LYS A 122 13.54 -20.07 -0.64
N LYS A 123 14.18 -19.29 -1.50
CA LYS A 123 15.60 -19.47 -1.84
C LYS A 123 16.50 -19.29 -0.62
N VAL A 124 16.21 -18.24 0.18
CA VAL A 124 16.94 -17.94 1.41
C VAL A 124 16.75 -19.07 2.42
N LEU A 125 15.51 -19.48 2.71
CA LEU A 125 15.23 -20.58 3.64
C LEU A 125 15.81 -21.92 3.16
N GLY A 126 15.83 -22.19 1.85
CA GLY A 126 16.45 -23.40 1.29
C GLY A 126 17.97 -23.45 1.44
N SER A 127 18.61 -22.32 1.76
CA SER A 127 20.06 -22.24 1.99
C SER A 127 20.44 -22.20 3.47
N HIS A 128 19.46 -22.24 4.37
CA HIS A 128 19.64 -22.15 5.83
C HIS A 128 18.88 -23.28 6.52
N SER A 129 19.25 -23.58 7.76
CA SER A 129 18.60 -24.58 8.59
C SER A 129 17.79 -23.94 9.72
N PRO A 130 16.81 -24.64 10.31
CA PRO A 130 16.14 -24.20 11.52
C PRO A 130 17.15 -23.86 12.64
N GLY A 131 16.93 -22.75 13.34
CA GLY A 131 17.89 -22.20 14.31
C GLY A 131 18.93 -21.23 13.75
N ASP A 132 19.07 -21.11 12.42
CA ASP A 132 20.02 -20.16 11.83
C ASP A 132 19.55 -18.70 11.95
N VAL A 133 20.53 -17.80 12.01
CA VAL A 133 20.31 -16.35 11.85
C VAL A 133 20.57 -15.97 10.40
N ILE A 134 19.58 -15.35 9.78
CA ILE A 134 19.54 -14.96 8.38
C ILE A 134 19.65 -13.45 8.28
N THR A 135 20.64 -12.95 7.53
CA THR A 135 20.79 -11.51 7.29
C THR A 135 20.13 -11.10 5.97
N ILE A 136 19.11 -10.25 6.03
CA ILE A 136 18.40 -9.70 4.87
C ILE A 136 18.48 -8.17 4.93
N GLY A 137 19.06 -7.55 3.89
CA GLY A 137 19.13 -6.08 3.80
C GLY A 137 19.85 -5.40 4.97
N GLY A 138 20.83 -6.08 5.58
CA GLY A 138 21.58 -5.58 6.74
C GLY A 138 20.84 -5.72 8.09
N ARG A 139 19.70 -6.41 8.12
CA ARG A 139 18.99 -6.78 9.35
C ARG A 139 19.06 -8.28 9.57
N GLU A 140 19.15 -8.69 10.82
CA GLU A 140 19.16 -10.09 11.23
C GLU A 140 17.75 -10.56 11.56
N TYR A 141 17.42 -11.76 11.10
CA TYR A 141 16.16 -12.44 11.31
C TYR A 141 16.43 -13.89 11.68
N SER A 142 15.61 -14.50 12.53
CA SER A 142 15.71 -15.95 12.73
C SER A 142 15.10 -16.71 11.56
N TYR A 143 15.56 -17.94 11.33
CA TYR A 143 14.95 -18.84 10.34
C TYR A 143 13.43 -18.96 10.53
N GLU A 144 12.97 -19.08 11.78
CA GLU A 144 11.55 -19.21 12.12
C GLU A 144 10.77 -17.95 11.80
N GLN A 145 11.37 -16.76 11.99
CA GLN A 145 10.74 -15.49 11.61
C GLN A 145 10.53 -15.42 10.10
N VAL A 146 11.55 -15.75 9.30
CA VAL A 146 11.46 -15.75 7.84
C VAL A 146 10.48 -16.82 7.33
N SER A 147 10.48 -18.00 7.95
CA SER A 147 9.56 -19.10 7.65
C SER A 147 8.10 -18.75 7.96
N ASN A 148 7.85 -18.08 9.08
CA ASN A 148 6.51 -17.62 9.45
C ASN A 148 6.02 -16.49 8.53
N ASP A 149 6.87 -15.53 8.19
CA ASP A 149 6.53 -14.46 7.24
C ASP A 149 6.19 -15.03 5.86
N LEU A 150 6.97 -16.02 5.38
CA LEU A 150 6.69 -16.74 4.14
C LEU A 150 5.27 -17.35 4.13
N LYS A 151 4.87 -18.04 5.21
CA LYS A 151 3.52 -18.63 5.33
C LYS A 151 2.40 -17.57 5.33
N ILE A 152 2.64 -16.41 5.93
CA ILE A 152 1.68 -15.29 5.93
C ILE A 152 1.53 -14.76 4.50
N ARG A 153 2.64 -14.55 3.79
CA ARG A 153 2.64 -14.06 2.42
C ARG A 153 1.99 -15.04 1.44
N GLU A 154 2.23 -16.34 1.61
CA GLU A 154 1.56 -17.36 0.80
C GLU A 154 0.04 -17.31 0.96
N ARG A 155 -0.45 -17.14 2.19
CA ARG A 155 -1.89 -16.92 2.45
C ARG A 155 -2.40 -15.64 1.79
N ARG A 156 -1.65 -14.54 1.87
CA ARG A 156 -2.01 -13.27 1.19
C ARG A 156 -2.08 -13.43 -0.33
N CYS A 157 -1.10 -14.10 -0.94
CA CYS A 157 -1.11 -14.40 -2.37
C CYS A 157 -2.35 -15.20 -2.79
N ASN A 158 -2.74 -16.20 -2.00
CA ASN A 158 -3.95 -16.97 -2.27
C ASN A 158 -5.20 -16.08 -2.17
N GLY A 159 -5.29 -15.22 -1.16
CA GLY A 159 -6.38 -14.23 -1.03
C GLY A 159 -6.46 -13.26 -2.21
N LEU A 160 -5.32 -12.75 -2.68
CA LEU A 160 -5.23 -11.87 -3.86
C LEU A 160 -5.68 -12.59 -5.13
N ARG A 161 -5.29 -13.87 -5.32
CA ARG A 161 -5.73 -14.66 -6.48
C ARG A 161 -7.24 -14.81 -6.53
N GLU A 162 -7.87 -15.13 -5.41
CA GLU A 162 -9.33 -15.25 -5.34
C GLU A 162 -10.02 -13.89 -5.52
N SER A 163 -9.49 -12.80 -4.95
CA SER A 163 -9.99 -11.43 -5.16
C SER A 163 -9.96 -11.01 -6.63
N ILE A 164 -8.83 -11.26 -7.31
CA ILE A 164 -8.66 -10.96 -8.73
C ILE A 164 -9.68 -11.75 -9.55
N LYS A 165 -9.81 -13.06 -9.30
CA LYS A 165 -10.76 -13.93 -10.01
C LYS A 165 -12.21 -13.47 -9.82
N GLU A 166 -12.58 -13.09 -8.61
CA GLU A 166 -13.91 -12.56 -8.32
C GLU A 166 -14.16 -11.23 -9.02
N ARG A 167 -13.19 -10.31 -9.02
CA ARG A 167 -13.32 -9.03 -9.73
C ARG A 167 -13.36 -9.20 -11.25
N GLU A 168 -12.61 -10.14 -11.80
CA GLU A 168 -12.67 -10.51 -13.22
C GLU A 168 -14.08 -10.99 -13.61
N ARG A 169 -14.70 -11.84 -12.78
CA ARG A 169 -16.10 -12.26 -13.00
C ARG A 169 -17.08 -11.09 -12.94
N ARG A 170 -16.92 -10.19 -11.96
CA ARG A 170 -17.77 -8.98 -11.87
C ARG A 170 -17.63 -8.11 -13.11
N LEU A 171 -16.40 -7.91 -13.59
CA LEU A 171 -16.14 -7.15 -14.81
C LEU A 171 -16.71 -7.81 -16.06
N SER A 172 -16.71 -9.14 -16.15
CA SER A 172 -17.34 -9.83 -17.27
C SER A 172 -18.86 -9.71 -17.24
N LEU A 173 -19.49 -9.73 -16.06
CA LEU A 173 -20.93 -9.48 -15.90
C LEU A 173 -21.32 -8.05 -16.28
N LEU A 174 -20.53 -7.06 -15.86
CA LEU A 174 -20.78 -5.65 -16.18
C LEU A 174 -20.58 -5.32 -17.66
N LYS A 175 -19.75 -6.09 -18.38
CA LYS A 175 -19.49 -5.91 -19.83
C LYS A 175 -20.35 -6.77 -20.73
N GLY A 176 -20.87 -7.89 -20.23
CA GLY A 176 -21.72 -8.83 -20.98
C GLY A 176 -23.22 -8.54 -20.85
N GLY A 177 -23.60 -7.44 -20.19
CA GLY A 177 -25.00 -6.98 -20.10
C GLY A 177 -25.51 -6.29 -21.37
N ASP A 178 -24.66 -6.09 -22.39
CA ASP A 178 -24.99 -5.35 -23.61
C ASP A 178 -25.46 -6.27 -24.78
N ASP A 179 -25.52 -7.59 -24.58
CA ASP A 179 -25.81 -8.58 -25.63
C ASP A 179 -27.20 -9.27 -25.53
N GLN A 180 -28.20 -8.68 -24.85
CA GLN A 180 -29.57 -9.22 -24.81
C GLN A 180 -30.64 -8.24 -25.28
#